data_AF-A0A4Q5QW56-F1
#
_entry.id   AF-A0A4Q5QW56-F1
#
_cell.length_a   1.000
_cell.length_b   1.000
_cell.length_c   1.000
_cell.angle_alpha   90.00
_cell.angle_beta   90.00
_cell.angle_gamma   90.00
#
_symmetry.space_group_name_H-M   'P 1'
#
loop_
_entity.id
_entity.type
_entity.pdbx_description
1 polymer ?
#
loop_
_entity_poly.entity_id
_entity_poly.type
_entity_poly.pdbx_seq_one_letter_code
_entity_poly.pdbx_strand_id
1 'polypeptide(L)'
;MTHAAREVLSDVRLALVMLQNEPNPDRWRVHWAGGVALLRAVGHVLLNVDQSTNVELARIADAAHRRWRSADPAHTVYRDFILEERNNILKEYRSKVHPLDKVPVAIRLTLVNPATGEVSYLDEVADLDENLFRPLVEGYGEGEDARDIFGEAIEWWERELLAIEDELIRRARQ
;
A
#
# COMPACT_ATOMS: atom_id res chain seq x y z
N MET A 1 1.09 10.92 21.72
CA MET A 1 1.13 11.43 20.34
C MET A 1 1.99 10.48 19.53
N THR A 2 1.66 10.25 18.27
CA THR A 2 2.26 9.27 17.32
C THR A 2 3.27 9.94 16.40
N HIS A 3 4.05 10.90 16.93
CA HIS A 3 4.82 11.85 16.13
C HIS A 3 5.81 11.16 15.19
N ALA A 4 6.62 10.23 15.71
CA ALA A 4 7.64 9.58 14.90
C ALA A 4 7.00 8.67 13.85
N ALA A 5 5.91 7.97 14.17
CA ALA A 5 5.17 7.17 13.19
C ALA A 5 4.58 8.04 12.06
N ARG A 6 4.12 9.26 12.38
CA ARG A 6 3.63 10.24 11.39
C ARG A 6 4.73 10.76 10.47
N GLU A 7 5.92 10.99 11.01
CA GLU A 7 7.10 11.35 10.20
C GLU A 7 7.42 10.24 9.19
N VAL A 8 7.47 8.98 9.64
CA VAL A 8 7.67 7.85 8.72
C VAL A 8 6.56 7.77 7.67
N LEU A 9 5.29 7.96 8.05
CA LEU A 9 4.19 7.95 7.08
C LEU A 9 4.31 9.10 6.05
N SER A 10 4.88 10.25 6.43
CA SER A 10 5.21 11.32 5.48
C SER A 10 6.26 10.86 4.46
N ASP A 11 7.29 10.16 4.90
CA ASP A 11 8.31 9.60 4.00
C ASP A 11 7.75 8.50 3.10
N VAL A 12 6.79 7.70 3.58
CA VAL A 12 6.06 6.73 2.75
C VAL A 12 5.32 7.44 1.61
N ARG A 13 4.69 8.60 1.85
CA ARG A 13 4.05 9.38 0.79
C ARG A 13 5.06 9.89 -0.24
N LEU A 14 6.24 10.31 0.21
CA LEU A 14 7.33 10.68 -0.70
C LEU A 14 7.77 9.47 -1.53
N ALA A 15 7.89 8.28 -0.93
CA ALA A 15 8.21 7.06 -1.66
C ALA A 15 7.18 6.75 -2.76
N LEU A 16 5.88 6.95 -2.51
CA LEU A 16 4.85 6.82 -3.56
C LEU A 16 5.07 7.80 -4.71
N VAL A 17 5.37 9.07 -4.41
CA VAL A 17 5.71 10.07 -5.44
C VAL A 17 6.95 9.64 -6.24
N MET A 18 7.97 9.09 -5.58
CA MET A 18 9.16 8.56 -6.25
C MET A 18 8.81 7.37 -7.16
N LEU A 19 7.91 6.48 -6.73
CA LEU A 19 7.43 5.34 -7.52
C LEU A 19 6.61 5.76 -8.74
N GLN A 20 5.83 6.84 -8.62
CA GLN A 20 5.00 7.37 -9.71
C GLN A 20 5.85 8.05 -10.80
N ASN A 21 6.97 8.64 -10.42
CA ASN A 21 7.79 9.47 -11.31
C ASN A 21 9.09 8.80 -11.80
N GLU A 22 9.41 7.59 -11.34
CA GLU A 22 10.66 6.91 -11.71
C GLU A 22 10.46 6.00 -12.92
N PRO A 23 10.99 6.37 -14.10
CA PRO A 23 10.87 5.56 -15.32
C PRO A 23 11.91 4.44 -15.39
N ASN A 24 13.00 4.51 -14.59
CA ASN A 24 14.04 3.50 -14.63
C ASN A 24 13.65 2.30 -13.75
N PRO A 25 13.53 1.08 -14.30
CA PRO A 25 13.04 -0.08 -13.55
C PRO A 25 13.95 -0.47 -12.37
N ASP A 26 15.28 -0.30 -12.50
CA ASP A 26 16.20 -0.61 -11.41
C ASP A 26 16.04 0.35 -10.22
N ARG A 27 15.90 1.65 -10.51
CA ARG A 27 15.63 2.66 -9.48
C ARG A 27 14.25 2.48 -8.88
N TRP A 28 13.26 2.17 -9.72
CA TRP A 28 11.90 1.89 -9.28
C TRP A 28 11.89 0.73 -8.28
N ARG A 29 12.60 -0.36 -8.57
CA ARG A 29 12.75 -1.52 -7.68
C ARG A 29 13.39 -1.15 -6.34
N VAL A 30 14.37 -0.24 -6.34
CA VAL A 30 14.96 0.28 -5.09
C VAL A 30 13.96 1.14 -4.32
N HIS A 31 13.22 2.02 -5.00
CA HIS A 31 12.16 2.83 -4.38
C HIS A 31 11.05 1.94 -3.80
N TRP A 32 10.69 0.84 -4.48
CA TRP A 32 9.69 -0.13 -4.01
C TRP A 32 10.15 -0.79 -2.72
N ALA A 33 11.38 -1.32 -2.72
CA ALA A 33 11.96 -1.93 -1.53
C ALA A 33 12.01 -0.96 -0.34
N GLY A 34 12.44 0.28 -0.58
CA GLY A 34 12.46 1.34 0.44
C GLY A 34 11.07 1.71 0.94
N GLY A 35 10.11 1.90 0.02
CA GLY A 35 8.73 2.26 0.34
C GLY A 35 8.02 1.20 1.18
N VAL A 36 8.13 -0.08 0.80
CA VAL A 36 7.53 -1.18 1.57
C VAL A 36 8.20 -1.33 2.94
N ALA A 37 9.52 -1.12 3.02
CA ALA A 37 10.21 -1.10 4.31
C ALA A 37 9.71 0.04 5.21
N LEU A 38 9.48 1.24 4.65
CA LEU A 38 8.91 2.38 5.37
C LEU A 38 7.47 2.12 5.82
N LEU A 39 6.62 1.52 4.96
CA LEU A 39 5.27 1.09 5.34
C LEU A 39 5.29 0.19 6.58
N ARG A 40 6.24 -0.74 6.66
CA ARG A 40 6.40 -1.56 7.86
C ARG A 40 6.95 -0.77 9.05
N ALA A 41 7.84 0.18 8.79
CA ALA A 41 8.47 1.00 9.80
C ALA A 41 7.47 1.87 10.56
N VAL A 42 6.40 2.37 9.93
CA VAL A 42 5.32 3.14 10.61
C VAL A 42 4.84 2.41 11.87
N GLY A 43 4.39 1.16 11.72
CA GLY A 43 3.95 0.34 12.84
C GLY A 43 5.07 -0.03 13.81
N HIS A 44 6.30 -0.23 13.33
CA HIS A 44 7.44 -0.51 14.21
C HIS A 44 7.77 0.68 15.10
N VAL A 45 7.81 1.89 14.54
CA VAL A 45 8.10 3.14 15.25
C VAL A 45 6.99 3.45 16.26
N LEU A 46 5.72 3.30 15.87
CA LEU A 46 4.60 3.42 16.81
C LEU A 46 4.77 2.51 18.04
N LEU A 47 5.11 1.25 17.80
CA LEU A 47 5.16 0.18 18.81
C LEU A 47 6.51 0.05 19.53
N ASN A 48 7.51 0.87 19.22
CA ASN A 48 8.81 0.76 19.91
C ASN A 48 9.40 2.12 20.27
N VAL A 49 9.04 3.17 19.54
CA VAL A 49 9.54 4.53 19.74
C VAL A 49 8.46 5.39 20.39
N ASP A 50 7.33 5.63 19.71
CA ASP A 50 6.30 6.54 20.22
C ASP A 50 5.72 6.04 21.55
N GLN A 51 5.39 4.74 21.65
CA GLN A 51 4.82 4.20 22.88
C GLN A 51 5.73 4.25 24.10
N SER A 52 7.06 4.31 23.91
CA SER A 52 8.03 4.38 25.03
C SER A 52 7.87 5.66 25.87
N THR A 53 7.23 6.68 25.29
CA THR A 53 7.04 8.00 25.90
C THR A 53 5.71 8.12 26.65
N ASN A 54 4.77 7.18 26.48
CA ASN A 54 3.42 7.30 27.02
C ASN A 54 2.76 5.92 27.24
N VAL A 55 2.53 5.56 28.51
CA VAL A 55 1.94 4.28 28.93
C VAL A 55 0.53 4.06 28.37
N GLU A 56 -0.29 5.12 28.31
CA GLU A 56 -1.66 5.01 27.78
C GLU A 56 -1.64 4.79 26.26
N LEU A 57 -0.75 5.48 25.55
CA LEU A 57 -0.51 5.24 24.13
C LEU A 57 -0.05 3.80 23.90
N ALA A 58 0.86 3.27 24.73
CA ALA A 58 1.31 1.88 24.63
C ALA A 58 0.14 0.90 24.72
N ARG A 59 -0.77 1.10 25.70
CA ARG A 59 -1.95 0.25 25.87
C ARG A 59 -2.87 0.26 24.66
N ILE A 60 -3.11 1.44 24.07
CA ILE A 60 -3.96 1.62 22.89
C ILE A 60 -3.28 1.01 21.65
N ALA A 61 -2.00 1.29 21.43
CA ALA A 61 -1.23 0.80 20.29
C ALA A 61 -1.11 -0.74 20.32
N ASP A 62 -0.86 -1.34 21.48
CA ASP A 62 -0.85 -2.81 21.64
C ASP A 62 -2.20 -3.44 21.32
N ALA A 63 -3.30 -2.80 21.72
CA ALA A 63 -4.65 -3.27 21.41
C ALA A 63 -4.92 -3.18 19.89
N ALA A 64 -4.55 -2.08 19.24
CA ALA A 64 -4.66 -1.91 17.80
C ALA A 64 -3.81 -2.96 17.05
N HIS A 65 -2.57 -3.18 17.49
CA HIS A 65 -1.66 -4.16 16.90
C HIS A 65 -2.15 -5.61 16.98
N ARG A 66 -2.86 -5.97 18.06
CA ARG A 66 -3.57 -7.26 18.14
C ARG A 66 -4.73 -7.31 17.15
N ARG A 67 -5.51 -6.24 17.03
CA ARG A 67 -6.63 -6.14 16.08
C ARG A 67 -6.17 -6.25 14.62
N TRP A 68 -5.06 -5.63 14.23
CA TRP A 68 -4.54 -5.71 12.87
C TRP A 68 -4.14 -7.14 12.45
N ARG A 69 -3.83 -8.02 13.41
CA ARG A 69 -3.52 -9.43 13.17
C ARG A 69 -4.73 -10.36 13.23
N SER A 70 -5.89 -9.86 13.61
CA SER A 70 -7.12 -10.66 13.62
C SER A 70 -7.50 -11.08 12.20
N ALA A 71 -8.48 -11.97 12.06
CA ALA A 71 -9.03 -12.37 10.77
C ALA A 71 -10.00 -11.33 10.16
N ASP A 72 -10.14 -10.14 10.77
CA ASP A 72 -11.01 -9.08 10.26
C ASP A 72 -10.57 -8.66 8.85
N PRO A 73 -11.47 -8.69 7.85
CA PRO A 73 -11.18 -8.22 6.50
C PRO A 73 -10.70 -6.76 6.44
N ALA A 74 -11.05 -5.90 7.40
CA ALA A 74 -10.59 -4.50 7.44
C ALA A 74 -9.05 -4.37 7.61
N HIS A 75 -8.35 -5.46 7.92
CA HIS A 75 -6.90 -5.48 8.17
C HIS A 75 -6.12 -6.37 7.20
N THR A 76 -6.73 -6.82 6.10
CA THR A 76 -6.06 -7.56 5.02
C THR A 76 -4.87 -6.79 4.46
N VAL A 77 -5.01 -5.49 4.18
CA VAL A 77 -3.90 -4.62 3.73
C VAL A 77 -2.67 -4.75 4.64
N TYR A 78 -2.86 -4.77 5.95
CA TYR A 78 -1.75 -4.91 6.88
C TYR A 78 -1.13 -6.31 6.86
N ARG A 79 -1.96 -7.36 6.87
CA ARG A 79 -1.48 -8.74 6.96
C ARG A 79 -0.89 -9.25 5.65
N ASP A 80 -1.62 -9.05 4.57
CA ASP A 80 -1.45 -9.77 3.30
C ASP A 80 -0.70 -8.91 2.27
N PHE A 81 -0.56 -7.60 2.53
CA PHE A 81 0.33 -6.72 1.77
C PHE A 81 1.53 -6.24 2.61
N ILE A 82 1.33 -5.38 3.62
CA ILE A 82 2.45 -4.72 4.34
C ILE A 82 3.39 -5.73 5.01
N LEU A 83 2.85 -6.73 5.73
CA LEU A 83 3.69 -7.72 6.41
C LEU A 83 4.34 -8.72 5.45
N GLU A 84 3.57 -9.19 4.46
CA GLU A 84 4.01 -10.20 3.51
C GLU A 84 5.02 -9.64 2.52
N GLU A 85 4.74 -8.50 1.89
CA GLU A 85 5.63 -7.93 0.88
C GLU A 85 6.98 -7.50 1.48
N ARG A 86 6.97 -6.99 2.70
CA ARG A 86 8.20 -6.76 3.45
C ARG A 86 8.98 -8.05 3.69
N ASN A 87 8.31 -9.16 4.02
CA ASN A 87 9.01 -10.45 4.18
C ASN A 87 9.62 -10.90 2.85
N ASN A 88 8.92 -10.76 1.73
CA ASN A 88 9.45 -11.10 0.41
C ASN A 88 10.71 -10.29 0.10
N ILE A 89 10.66 -8.97 0.29
CA ILE A 89 11.78 -8.07 0.02
C ILE A 89 12.97 -8.36 0.95
N LEU A 90 12.74 -8.49 2.26
CA LEU A 90 13.85 -8.60 3.23
C LEU A 90 14.42 -10.02 3.37
N LYS A 91 13.62 -11.06 3.11
CA LYS A 91 14.06 -12.46 3.32
C LYS A 91 14.44 -13.16 2.03
N GLU A 92 13.83 -12.78 0.92
CA GLU A 92 13.98 -13.49 -0.37
C GLU A 92 14.47 -12.56 -1.48
N TYR A 93 14.53 -11.24 -1.23
CA TYR A 93 14.78 -10.22 -2.25
C TYR A 93 13.87 -10.37 -3.47
N ARG A 94 12.62 -10.78 -3.21
CA ARG A 94 11.57 -11.02 -4.19
C ARG A 94 10.58 -9.87 -4.13
N SER A 95 10.21 -9.34 -5.29
CA SER A 95 9.10 -8.39 -5.46
C SER A 95 7.94 -9.11 -6.12
N LYS A 96 6.72 -8.86 -5.65
CA LYS A 96 5.51 -9.36 -6.33
C LYS A 96 5.08 -8.48 -7.51
N VAL A 97 5.81 -7.41 -7.78
CA VAL A 97 5.55 -6.55 -8.93
C VAL A 97 6.12 -7.20 -10.18
N HIS A 98 5.32 -7.26 -11.24
CA HIS A 98 5.70 -7.93 -12.48
C HIS A 98 7.01 -7.34 -13.08
N PRO A 99 8.03 -8.17 -13.42
CA PRO A 99 9.32 -7.69 -13.93
C PRO A 99 9.40 -7.61 -15.47
N LEU A 100 8.28 -7.59 -16.20
CA LEU A 100 8.33 -7.58 -17.68
C LEU A 100 8.34 -6.16 -18.22
N ASP A 101 9.13 -5.94 -19.27
CA ASP A 101 9.17 -4.68 -20.04
C ASP A 101 7.79 -4.27 -20.62
N LYS A 102 6.87 -5.24 -20.75
CA LYS A 102 5.53 -5.06 -21.30
C LYS A 102 4.52 -5.92 -20.56
N VAL A 103 3.37 -5.35 -20.24
CA VAL A 103 2.26 -6.04 -19.56
C VAL A 103 1.11 -6.23 -20.55
N PRO A 104 0.70 -7.47 -20.87
CA PRO A 104 -0.44 -7.70 -21.75
C PRO A 104 -1.74 -7.38 -21.00
N VAL A 105 -2.56 -6.51 -21.59
CA VAL A 105 -3.87 -6.11 -21.04
C VAL A 105 -4.96 -6.41 -22.06
N ALA A 106 -6.04 -7.03 -21.58
CA ALA A 106 -7.25 -7.24 -22.37
C ALA A 106 -8.10 -5.95 -22.37
N ILE A 107 -8.35 -5.40 -23.55
CA ILE A 107 -9.13 -4.18 -23.75
C ILE A 107 -10.43 -4.56 -24.44
N ARG A 108 -11.57 -4.17 -23.84
CA ARG A 108 -12.89 -4.24 -24.49
C ARG A 108 -13.34 -2.83 -24.87
N LEU A 109 -13.36 -2.54 -26.16
CA LEU A 109 -13.84 -1.28 -26.71
C LEU A 109 -15.34 -1.38 -26.97
N THR A 110 -16.12 -0.48 -26.36
CA THR A 110 -17.55 -0.31 -26.63
C THR A 110 -17.72 0.67 -27.78
N LEU A 111 -18.15 0.17 -28.93
CA LEU A 111 -18.42 0.94 -30.13
C LEU A 111 -19.91 1.24 -30.21
N VAL A 112 -20.27 2.52 -30.26
CA VAL A 112 -21.66 2.97 -30.43
C VAL A 112 -21.81 3.53 -31.84
N ASN A 113 -22.70 2.95 -32.63
CA ASN A 113 -23.02 3.48 -33.95
C ASN A 113 -23.76 4.83 -33.76
N PRO A 114 -23.22 5.96 -34.25
CA PRO A 114 -23.78 7.28 -33.99
C PRO A 114 -25.12 7.52 -34.71
N ALA A 115 -25.44 6.76 -35.76
CA ALA A 115 -26.68 6.91 -36.50
C ALA A 115 -27.80 5.99 -35.98
N THR A 116 -27.46 4.77 -35.54
CA THR A 116 -28.46 3.76 -35.12
C THR A 116 -28.53 3.59 -33.61
N GLY A 117 -27.54 4.06 -32.85
CA GLY A 117 -27.40 3.82 -31.42
C GLY A 117 -27.00 2.38 -31.07
N GLU A 118 -26.74 1.54 -32.08
CA GLU A 118 -26.36 0.14 -31.88
C GLU A 118 -25.01 0.03 -31.16
N VAL A 119 -24.97 -0.80 -30.12
CA VAL A 119 -23.76 -1.06 -29.34
C VAL A 119 -23.12 -2.34 -29.83
N SER A 120 -21.82 -2.28 -30.13
CA SER A 120 -20.98 -3.42 -30.46
C SER A 120 -19.72 -3.41 -29.60
N TYR A 121 -19.08 -4.57 -29.46
CA TYR A 121 -17.87 -4.73 -28.66
C TYR A 121 -16.73 -5.23 -29.55
N LEU A 122 -15.54 -4.68 -29.32
CA LEU A 122 -14.30 -5.14 -29.93
C LEU A 122 -13.33 -5.50 -28.80
N ASP A 123 -12.92 -6.77 -28.76
CA ASP A 123 -11.97 -7.29 -27.78
C ASP A 123 -10.57 -7.33 -28.41
N GLU A 124 -9.60 -6.68 -27.78
CA GLU A 124 -8.21 -6.63 -28.22
C GLU A 124 -7.26 -6.94 -27.05
N VAL A 125 -6.06 -7.44 -27.36
CA VAL A 125 -4.96 -7.55 -26.40
C VAL A 125 -3.91 -6.53 -26.80
N ALA A 126 -3.54 -5.64 -25.88
CA ALA A 126 -2.52 -4.64 -26.09
C ALA A 126 -1.43 -4.77 -25.03
N ASP A 127 -0.19 -4.49 -25.41
CA ASP A 127 0.91 -4.35 -24.47
C ASP A 127 0.92 -2.93 -23.90
N LEU A 128 0.81 -2.80 -22.59
CA LEU A 128 1.10 -1.54 -21.90
C LEU A 128 2.58 -1.47 -21.53
N ASP A 129 3.13 -0.26 -21.64
CA ASP A 129 4.46 0.06 -21.12
C ASP A 129 4.47 -0.16 -19.60
N GLU A 130 5.53 -0.78 -19.09
CA GLU A 130 5.65 -1.07 -17.66
C GLU A 130 5.63 0.18 -16.77
N ASN A 131 5.95 1.37 -17.28
CA ASN A 131 5.82 2.60 -16.48
C ASN A 131 4.36 3.08 -16.38
N LEU A 132 3.52 2.68 -17.33
CA LEU A 132 2.10 3.00 -17.31
C LEU A 132 1.36 2.09 -16.32
N PHE A 133 1.72 0.81 -16.24
CA PHE A 133 1.05 -0.16 -15.39
C PHE A 133 2.01 -1.22 -14.83
N ARG A 134 2.06 -1.35 -13.50
CA ARG A 134 2.92 -2.30 -12.79
C ARG A 134 2.10 -3.22 -11.89
N PRO A 135 1.50 -4.31 -12.42
CA PRO A 135 0.60 -5.13 -11.64
C PRO A 135 1.33 -5.97 -10.58
N LEU A 136 0.66 -6.19 -9.45
CA LEU A 136 1.03 -7.29 -8.54
C LEU A 136 0.64 -8.63 -9.17
N VAL A 137 1.55 -9.59 -9.16
CA VAL A 137 1.37 -10.90 -9.81
C VAL A 137 0.74 -11.96 -8.92
N GLU A 138 0.69 -11.72 -7.61
CA GLU A 138 0.08 -12.63 -6.63
C GLU A 138 -0.26 -11.89 -5.33
N GLY A 139 -1.23 -12.42 -4.57
CA GLY A 139 -1.54 -11.95 -3.22
C GLY A 139 -2.52 -10.77 -3.18
N TYR A 140 -2.45 -9.96 -2.13
CA TYR A 140 -3.36 -8.83 -1.95
C TYR A 140 -3.20 -7.80 -3.07
N GLY A 141 -4.28 -7.55 -3.82
CA GLY A 141 -4.25 -6.65 -4.99
C GLY A 141 -3.67 -7.30 -6.25
N GLU A 142 -3.69 -8.62 -6.37
CA GLU A 142 -3.31 -9.32 -7.61
C GLU A 142 -4.05 -8.73 -8.82
N GLY A 143 -3.29 -8.39 -9.86
CA GLY A 143 -3.81 -7.75 -11.08
C GLY A 143 -4.01 -6.24 -10.97
N GLU A 144 -3.90 -5.64 -9.79
CA GLU A 144 -3.97 -4.19 -9.59
C GLU A 144 -2.59 -3.54 -9.68
N ASP A 145 -2.55 -2.24 -10.00
CA ASP A 145 -1.29 -1.50 -10.02
C ASP A 145 -0.68 -1.42 -8.62
N ALA A 146 0.60 -1.78 -8.51
CA ALA A 146 1.32 -1.79 -7.25
C ALA A 146 1.31 -0.43 -6.53
N ARG A 147 1.27 0.69 -7.29
CA ARG A 147 1.21 2.05 -6.73
C ARG A 147 -0.14 2.34 -6.09
N ASP A 148 -1.21 1.77 -6.62
CA ASP A 148 -2.56 1.93 -6.06
C ASP A 148 -2.69 1.17 -4.74
N ILE A 149 -2.21 -0.08 -4.70
CA ILE A 149 -2.15 -0.88 -3.46
C ILE A 149 -1.23 -0.23 -2.42
N PHE A 150 -0.13 0.39 -2.86
CA PHE A 150 0.73 1.18 -1.99
C PHE A 150 0.01 2.42 -1.42
N GLY A 151 -0.79 3.10 -2.24
CA GLY A 151 -1.66 4.20 -1.84
C GLY A 151 -2.70 3.76 -0.80
N GLU A 152 -3.36 2.63 -1.03
CA GLU A 152 -4.31 2.03 -0.09
C GLU A 152 -3.66 1.75 1.27
N ALA A 153 -2.42 1.25 1.28
CA ALA A 153 -1.64 1.03 2.49
C ALA A 153 -1.32 2.32 3.26
N ILE A 154 -1.07 3.43 2.55
CA ILE A 154 -0.90 4.77 3.16
C ILE A 154 -2.21 5.19 3.83
N GLU A 155 -3.33 5.10 3.12
CA GLU A 155 -4.64 5.48 3.66
C GLU A 155 -5.03 4.62 4.86
N TRP A 156 -4.72 3.33 4.81
CA TRP A 156 -4.91 2.42 5.93
C TRP A 156 -4.12 2.87 7.17
N TRP A 157 -2.83 3.21 7.01
CA TRP A 157 -2.03 3.73 8.11
C TRP A 157 -2.55 5.06 8.65
N GLU A 158 -2.96 5.97 7.77
CA GLU A 158 -3.55 7.25 8.16
C GLU A 158 -4.77 7.06 9.06
N ARG A 159 -5.70 6.18 8.66
CA ARG A 159 -6.90 5.85 9.45
C ARG A 159 -6.53 5.24 10.81
N GLU A 160 -5.57 4.33 10.85
CA GLU A 160 -5.20 3.64 12.09
C GLU A 160 -4.44 4.56 13.06
N LEU A 161 -3.56 5.44 12.59
CA LEU A 161 -2.90 6.44 13.43
C LEU A 161 -3.90 7.46 13.98
N LEU A 162 -4.83 7.96 13.15
CA LEU A 162 -5.92 8.84 13.58
C LEU A 162 -6.78 8.19 14.67
N ALA A 163 -7.20 6.94 14.47
CA ALA A 163 -8.02 6.21 15.43
C ALA A 163 -7.32 6.04 16.80
N ILE A 164 -6.00 5.83 16.80
CA ILE A 164 -5.19 5.73 18.03
C ILE A 164 -5.10 7.09 18.73
N GLU A 165 -4.85 8.16 17.98
CA GLU A 165 -4.76 9.53 18.50
C GLU A 165 -6.09 9.99 19.12
N ASP A 166 -7.20 9.75 18.42
CA ASP A 166 -8.54 10.07 18.90
C ASP A 166 -8.87 9.33 20.20
N GLU A 167 -8.53 8.04 20.27
CA GLU A 167 -8.73 7.27 21.50
C GLU A 167 -7.87 7.78 22.66
N LEU A 168 -6.62 8.16 22.38
CA LEU A 168 -5.74 8.75 23.40
C LEU A 168 -6.31 10.08 23.93
N ILE A 169 -6.83 10.93 23.04
CA ILE A 169 -7.47 12.20 23.42
C ILE A 169 -8.75 11.95 24.23
N ARG A 170 -9.58 10.98 23.82
CA ARG A 170 -10.79 10.62 24.57
C ARG A 170 -10.48 10.20 26.00
N ARG A 171 -9.45 9.37 26.20
CA ARG A 171 -9.07 8.88 27.54
C ARG A 171 -8.40 9.95 28.40
N ALA A 172 -7.68 10.89 27.80
CA ALA A 172 -7.11 12.02 28.56
C ALA A 172 -8.18 13.00 29.09
N ARG A 173 -9.41 12.95 28.55
CA ARG A 173 -10.54 13.79 28.97
C ARG A 173 -11.48 13.12 29.99
N GLN A 174 -11.28 11.82 30.26
CA GLN A 174 -12.03 11.05 31.26
C GLN A 174 -11.29 11.05 32.59
#